data_AF-Q8IAI4-F1
#
_entry.id   AF-Q8IAI4-F1
#
_cell.length_a   1.000
_cell.length_b   1.000
_cell.length_c   1.000
_cell.angle_alpha   90.00
_cell.angle_beta   90.00
_cell.angle_gamma   90.00
#
_symmetry.space_group_name_H-M   'P 1'
#
loop_
_entity.id
_entity.type
_entity.pdbx_description
1 polymer ?
#
loop_
_entity_poly.entity_id
_entity_poly.type
_entity_poly.pdbx_seq_one_letter_code
_entity_poly.pdbx_strand_id
1 'polypeptide(L)'
;EAFGNAQTVRNNNSSRFGKFIKIEFSATGTIAGGNIEWYLLEKSRVHSRNANERNFHIFYQLLRSRDQTLLQSLKLSCFPEHYAYLANTRKDVEGIDDSIEFSGLLDALRTMGFTMAEEHDLFRVIALILHLGNIELTEDRSGQARITNSDQLSLVSELMGVDAAQLNTALVRPTVRAGREAVSQQRTKKQVTEEVAALCKTMYEKTFGWLVDRINLVLDRPTSKSQFIGVLDIYGFEDP
;
A
#
# COMPACT_ATOMS: atom_id res chain seq x y z
N GLU A 1 9.46 -7.86 0.32
CA GLU A 1 8.42 -8.83 0.72
C GLU A 1 7.28 -8.18 1.49
N ALA A 2 7.54 -7.45 2.58
CA ALA A 2 6.51 -6.75 3.37
C ALA A 2 5.37 -6.09 2.53
N PHE A 3 5.73 -5.36 1.47
CA PHE A 3 4.79 -4.64 0.59
C PHE A 3 4.28 -5.45 -0.62
N GLY A 4 4.86 -6.61 -0.91
CA GLY A 4 4.57 -7.38 -2.12
C GLY A 4 3.99 -8.76 -1.85
N ASN A 5 4.09 -9.25 -0.62
CA ASN A 5 3.69 -10.59 -0.24
C ASN A 5 2.48 -10.56 0.71
N ALA A 6 1.71 -11.64 0.66
CA ALA A 6 0.59 -11.87 1.55
C ALA A 6 0.43 -13.37 1.82
N GLN A 7 -0.28 -13.72 2.90
CA GLN A 7 -0.72 -15.09 3.11
C GLN A 7 -1.97 -15.39 2.29
N THR A 8 -1.90 -16.49 1.54
CA THR A 8 -2.97 -17.10 0.74
C THR A 8 -3.36 -18.42 1.38
N VAL A 9 -4.43 -19.06 0.90
CA VAL A 9 -4.90 -20.33 1.47
C VAL A 9 -3.81 -21.42 1.46
N ARG A 10 -2.93 -21.41 0.44
CA ARG A 10 -1.92 -22.45 0.22
C ARG A 10 -0.50 -22.02 0.58
N ASN A 11 -0.24 -20.73 0.73
CA ASN A 11 1.10 -20.20 0.96
C ASN A 11 1.08 -19.06 1.99
N ASN A 12 1.86 -19.22 3.05
CA ASN A 12 1.95 -18.25 4.15
C ASN A 12 2.70 -16.97 3.76
N ASN A 13 3.53 -16.97 2.72
CA ASN A 13 4.31 -15.82 2.26
C ASN A 13 4.34 -15.77 0.71
N SER A 14 3.16 -15.70 0.07
CA SER A 14 3.07 -15.64 -1.39
C SER A 14 3.40 -14.25 -1.91
N SER A 15 4.36 -14.15 -2.83
CA SER A 15 4.50 -12.96 -3.69
C SER A 15 3.19 -12.71 -4.45
N ARG A 16 2.71 -11.47 -4.47
CA ARG A 16 1.50 -11.03 -5.21
C ARG A 16 1.85 -9.97 -6.26
N PHE A 17 3.06 -10.07 -6.80
CA PHE A 17 3.59 -9.29 -7.90
C PHE A 17 4.64 -10.13 -8.64
N GLY A 18 4.81 -9.91 -9.93
CA GLY A 18 5.92 -10.43 -10.70
C GLY A 18 7.17 -9.57 -10.50
N LYS A 19 8.33 -10.20 -10.42
CA LYS A 19 9.62 -9.58 -10.14
C LYS A 19 10.65 -10.12 -11.12
N PHE A 20 11.29 -9.23 -11.85
CA PHE A 20 12.41 -9.55 -12.73
C PHE A 20 13.67 -8.84 -12.23
N ILE A 21 14.63 -9.62 -11.74
CA ILE A 21 15.89 -9.10 -11.19
C ILE A 21 16.97 -9.26 -12.26
N LYS A 22 17.52 -8.15 -12.72
CA LYS A 22 18.72 -8.10 -13.54
C LYS A 22 19.93 -7.96 -12.62
N ILE A 23 20.87 -8.90 -12.71
CA ILE A 23 22.18 -8.82 -12.08
C ILE A 23 23.18 -8.48 -13.18
N GLU A 24 23.82 -7.32 -13.07
CA GLU A 24 24.70 -6.78 -14.11
C GLU A 24 26.16 -7.11 -13.77
N PHE A 25 26.94 -7.44 -14.80
CA PHE A 25 28.35 -7.83 -14.67
C PHE A 25 29.27 -6.90 -15.47
N SER A 26 30.44 -6.65 -14.91
CA SER A 26 31.54 -5.97 -15.59
C SER A 26 32.18 -6.89 -16.65
N ALA A 27 33.05 -6.32 -17.48
CA ALA A 27 33.84 -7.11 -18.44
C ALA A 27 34.76 -8.16 -17.77
N THR A 28 35.07 -8.00 -16.48
CA THR A 28 35.89 -8.96 -15.70
C THR A 28 35.05 -10.01 -14.98
N GLY A 29 33.72 -10.02 -15.15
CA GLY A 29 32.82 -11.00 -14.53
C GLY A 29 32.44 -10.69 -13.07
N THR A 30 32.74 -9.50 -12.55
CA THR A 30 32.33 -9.08 -11.20
C THR A 30 30.97 -8.38 -11.23
N ILE A 31 30.19 -8.47 -10.15
CA ILE A 31 28.90 -7.78 -10.04
C ILE A 31 29.12 -6.26 -10.13
N ALA A 32 28.52 -5.66 -11.16
CA ALA A 32 28.61 -4.25 -11.51
C ALA A 32 27.35 -3.46 -11.10
N GLY A 33 26.23 -4.12 -10.83
CA GLY A 33 25.00 -3.46 -10.44
C GLY A 33 23.81 -4.40 -10.48
N GLY A 34 22.63 -3.85 -10.25
CA GLY A 34 21.39 -4.58 -10.45
C GLY A 34 20.21 -3.66 -10.68
N ASN A 35 19.15 -4.25 -11.24
CA ASN A 35 17.90 -3.57 -11.45
C ASN A 35 16.74 -4.55 -11.25
N ILE A 36 15.68 -4.08 -10.61
CA ILE A 36 14.47 -4.83 -10.34
C ILE A 36 13.34 -4.19 -11.13
N GLU A 37 12.76 -4.94 -12.05
CA GLU A 37 11.49 -4.62 -12.68
C GLU A 37 10.37 -5.38 -11.99
N TRP A 38 9.21 -4.76 -11.83
CA TRP A 38 8.05 -5.36 -11.20
C TRP A 38 6.83 -5.24 -12.10
N TYR A 39 5.94 -6.21 -12.01
CA TYR A 39 4.73 -6.28 -12.84
C TYR A 39 3.57 -6.86 -12.05
N LEU A 40 2.34 -6.55 -12.48
CA LEU A 40 1.12 -7.22 -12.04
C LEU A 40 0.97 -7.31 -10.51
N LEU A 41 1.26 -6.21 -9.79
CA LEU A 41 0.93 -6.14 -8.37
C LEU A 41 -0.58 -6.32 -8.20
N GLU A 42 -1.00 -7.26 -7.36
CA GLU A 42 -2.40 -7.55 -7.04
C GLU A 42 -3.01 -6.46 -6.15
N LYS A 43 -3.07 -5.24 -6.66
CA LYS A 43 -3.52 -4.05 -5.92
C LYS A 43 -4.94 -4.19 -5.37
N SER A 44 -5.81 -4.99 -5.99
CA SER A 44 -7.14 -5.29 -5.46
C SER A 44 -7.12 -5.84 -4.03
N ARG A 45 -6.07 -6.59 -3.66
CA ARG A 45 -5.88 -7.16 -2.31
C ARG A 45 -5.97 -6.12 -1.20
N VAL A 46 -5.58 -4.88 -1.48
CA VAL A 46 -5.63 -3.76 -0.54
C VAL A 46 -7.03 -3.59 0.08
N HIS A 47 -8.10 -3.76 -0.71
CA HIS A 47 -9.48 -3.58 -0.23
C HIS A 47 -10.33 -4.87 -0.31
N SER A 48 -10.01 -5.78 -1.23
CA SER A 48 -10.80 -6.99 -1.51
C SER A 48 -9.90 -8.21 -1.60
N ARG A 49 -10.28 -9.28 -0.91
CA ARG A 49 -9.50 -10.52 -0.80
C ARG A 49 -10.45 -11.71 -0.65
N ASN A 50 -9.94 -12.91 -0.90
CA ASN A 50 -10.69 -14.13 -0.66
C ASN A 50 -10.82 -14.41 0.86
N ALA A 51 -11.80 -15.24 1.21
CA ALA A 51 -11.93 -15.72 2.58
C ALA A 51 -10.66 -16.49 3.01
N ASN A 52 -10.30 -16.39 4.30
CA ASN A 52 -9.13 -17.05 4.90
C ASN A 52 -7.76 -16.60 4.38
N GLU A 53 -7.69 -15.46 3.70
CA GLU A 53 -6.43 -14.83 3.30
C GLU A 53 -6.14 -13.58 4.14
N ARG A 54 -4.87 -13.17 4.10
CA ARG A 54 -4.41 -11.86 4.61
C ARG A 54 -4.37 -10.81 3.51
N ASN A 55 -4.38 -9.56 3.97
CA ASN A 55 -3.86 -8.45 3.18
C ASN A 55 -2.32 -8.52 3.11
N PHE A 56 -1.67 -7.56 2.44
CA PHE A 56 -0.21 -7.50 2.41
C PHE A 56 0.40 -7.45 3.82
N HIS A 57 1.56 -8.08 4.01
CA HIS A 57 2.14 -8.24 5.34
C HIS A 57 2.41 -6.91 6.05
N ILE A 58 2.80 -5.87 5.31
CA ILE A 58 3.11 -4.54 5.85
C ILE A 58 2.00 -3.97 6.74
N PHE A 59 0.73 -4.22 6.41
CA PHE A 59 -0.38 -3.70 7.23
C PHE A 59 -0.33 -4.24 8.65
N TYR A 60 0.00 -5.52 8.83
CA TYR A 60 0.03 -6.16 10.14
C TYR A 60 1.37 -5.91 10.84
N GLN A 61 2.47 -5.93 10.10
CA GLN A 61 3.81 -5.56 10.57
C GLN A 61 3.81 -4.15 11.18
N LEU A 62 3.21 -3.17 10.51
CA LEU A 62 3.10 -1.80 11.03
C LEU A 62 2.29 -1.75 12.33
N LEU A 63 1.11 -2.39 12.36
CA LEU A 63 0.25 -2.41 13.55
C LEU A 63 0.89 -3.16 14.74
N ARG A 64 1.79 -4.11 14.45
CA ARG A 64 2.52 -4.92 15.44
C ARG A 64 3.96 -4.45 15.65
N SER A 65 4.31 -3.26 15.17
CA SER A 65 5.66 -2.67 15.30
C SER A 65 6.14 -2.52 16.74
N ARG A 66 5.23 -2.49 17.71
CA ARG A 66 5.48 -2.15 19.13
C ARG A 66 6.07 -0.76 19.34
N ASP A 67 6.10 0.07 18.30
CA ASP A 67 6.49 1.47 18.37
C ASP A 67 5.25 2.34 18.59
N GLN A 68 4.98 2.62 19.86
CA GLN A 68 3.82 3.42 20.25
C GLN A 68 3.91 4.85 19.72
N THR A 69 5.11 5.41 19.57
CA THR A 69 5.32 6.77 19.06
C THR A 69 4.97 6.84 17.59
N LEU A 70 5.44 5.86 16.81
CA LEU A 70 5.09 5.73 15.40
C LEU A 70 3.57 5.56 15.23
N LEU A 71 2.96 4.61 15.93
CA LEU A 71 1.52 4.36 15.83
C LEU A 71 0.70 5.61 16.21
N GLN A 72 1.06 6.33 17.27
CA GLN A 72 0.40 7.58 17.65
C GLN A 72 0.54 8.66 16.58
N SER A 73 1.73 8.83 16.00
CA SER A 73 1.96 9.81 14.93
C SER A 73 1.11 9.52 13.68
N LEU A 74 0.81 8.23 13.43
CA LEU A 74 -0.02 7.74 12.33
C LEU A 74 -1.51 7.58 12.71
N LYS A 75 -1.87 7.95 13.94
CA LYS A 75 -3.22 7.79 14.51
C LYS A 75 -3.74 6.35 14.41
N LEU A 76 -2.85 5.37 14.53
CA LEU A 76 -3.18 3.95 14.44
C LEU A 76 -3.36 3.35 15.85
N SER A 77 -4.40 2.54 16.01
CA SER A 77 -4.45 1.48 17.03
C SER A 77 -3.60 0.28 16.61
N CYS A 78 -3.21 -0.58 17.55
CA CYS A 78 -2.46 -1.81 17.26
C CYS A 78 -3.35 -3.02 16.87
N PHE A 79 -4.68 -2.84 16.82
CA PHE A 79 -5.64 -3.92 16.57
C PHE A 79 -6.13 -3.91 15.11
N PRO A 80 -5.81 -4.93 14.30
CA PRO A 80 -6.28 -5.03 12.92
C PRO A 80 -7.82 -4.99 12.77
N GLU A 81 -8.54 -5.43 13.80
CA GLU A 81 -10.01 -5.47 13.85
C GLU A 81 -10.66 -4.10 13.72
N HIS A 82 -9.93 -3.03 14.06
CA HIS A 82 -10.43 -1.66 13.98
C HIS A 82 -10.44 -1.10 12.55
N TYR A 83 -9.89 -1.82 11.57
CA TYR A 83 -9.79 -1.35 10.18
C TYR A 83 -10.57 -2.24 9.24
N ALA A 84 -11.53 -1.68 8.49
CA ALA A 84 -12.45 -2.43 7.65
C ALA A 84 -11.77 -3.34 6.62
N TYR A 85 -10.61 -2.93 6.09
CA TYR A 85 -9.82 -3.71 5.14
C TYR A 85 -9.04 -4.88 5.76
N LEU A 86 -8.94 -4.93 7.10
CA LEU A 86 -8.24 -5.98 7.84
C LEU A 86 -9.18 -6.79 8.76
N ALA A 87 -10.30 -6.23 9.20
CA ALA A 87 -11.17 -6.80 10.22
C ALA A 87 -11.61 -8.23 9.92
N ASN A 88 -11.93 -8.52 8.66
CA ASN A 88 -12.37 -9.83 8.19
C ASN A 88 -11.26 -10.58 7.43
N THR A 89 -10.01 -10.47 7.87
CA THR A 89 -8.86 -11.22 7.35
C THR A 89 -8.34 -12.20 8.39
N ARG A 90 -7.47 -13.13 8.00
CA ARG A 90 -6.62 -13.84 8.96
C ARG A 90 -5.64 -12.83 9.58
N LYS A 91 -5.33 -12.94 10.89
CA LYS A 91 -4.45 -11.97 11.58
C LYS A 91 -3.06 -12.55 11.74
N ASP A 92 -3.01 -13.75 12.31
CA ASP A 92 -1.79 -14.50 12.54
C ASP A 92 -1.51 -15.48 11.42
N VAL A 93 -0.22 -15.65 11.10
CA VAL A 93 0.25 -16.63 10.13
C VAL A 93 1.27 -17.50 10.82
N GLU A 94 1.12 -18.82 10.66
CA GLU A 94 2.05 -19.77 11.25
C GLU A 94 3.46 -19.54 10.71
N GLY A 95 4.42 -19.42 11.64
CA GLY A 95 5.82 -19.19 11.33
C GLY A 95 6.22 -17.73 11.07
N ILE A 96 5.30 -16.77 11.17
CA ILE A 96 5.58 -15.34 10.96
C ILE A 96 5.28 -14.54 12.23
N ASP A 97 6.30 -13.89 12.81
CA ASP A 97 6.11 -12.85 13.84
C ASP A 97 6.22 -11.46 13.18
N ASP A 98 5.07 -10.83 12.97
CA ASP A 98 4.98 -9.52 12.32
C ASP A 98 5.81 -8.43 13.03
N SER A 99 6.07 -8.53 14.34
CA SER A 99 6.90 -7.57 15.07
C SER A 99 8.38 -7.72 14.70
N ILE A 100 8.85 -8.97 14.60
CA ILE A 100 10.23 -9.28 14.19
C ILE A 100 10.44 -8.89 12.74
N GLU A 101 9.49 -9.24 11.87
CA GLU A 101 9.52 -8.87 10.45
C GLU A 101 9.52 -7.34 10.25
N PHE A 102 8.77 -6.59 11.07
CA PHE A 102 8.79 -5.13 11.01
C PHE A 102 10.17 -4.56 11.41
N SER A 103 10.82 -5.12 12.43
CA SER A 103 12.18 -4.71 12.80
C SER A 103 13.15 -4.96 11.64
N GLY A 104 13.08 -6.14 11.01
CA GLY A 104 13.89 -6.46 9.83
C GLY A 104 13.62 -5.54 8.65
N LEU A 105 12.36 -5.11 8.45
CA LEU A 105 12.00 -4.12 7.45
C LEU A 105 12.67 -2.76 7.71
N LEU A 106 12.68 -2.28 8.95
CA LEU A 106 13.34 -1.01 9.29
C LEU A 106 14.85 -1.08 9.02
N ASP A 107 15.50 -2.17 9.41
CA ASP A 107 16.94 -2.35 9.17
C ASP A 107 17.24 -2.42 7.67
N ALA A 108 16.37 -3.06 6.88
CA ALA A 108 16.49 -3.10 5.43
C ALA A 108 16.31 -1.70 4.80
N LEU A 109 15.31 -0.91 5.22
CA LEU A 109 15.09 0.45 4.72
C LEU A 109 16.31 1.34 5.00
N ARG A 110 16.86 1.29 6.22
CA ARG A 110 18.07 2.04 6.60
C ARG A 110 19.30 1.63 5.80
N THR A 111 19.47 0.33 5.55
CA THR A 111 20.54 -0.21 4.71
C THR A 111 20.44 0.33 3.28
N MET A 112 19.21 0.49 2.78
CA MET A 112 18.94 1.08 1.47
C MET A 112 18.94 2.63 1.50
N GLY A 113 19.41 3.25 2.59
CA GLY A 113 19.61 4.69 2.68
C GLY A 113 18.33 5.52 2.78
N PHE A 114 17.21 4.93 3.21
CA PHE A 114 16.00 5.68 3.51
C PHE A 114 16.22 6.56 4.74
N THR A 115 15.78 7.81 4.66
CA THR A 115 15.75 8.71 5.81
C THR A 115 14.57 8.37 6.72
N MET A 116 14.64 8.74 8.00
CA MET A 116 13.52 8.57 8.92
C MET A 116 12.24 9.28 8.45
N ALA A 117 12.37 10.39 7.72
CA ALA A 117 11.24 11.09 7.13
C ALA A 117 10.61 10.29 5.98
N GLU A 118 11.43 9.72 5.09
CA GLU A 118 10.95 8.83 4.03
C GLU A 118 10.30 7.55 4.59
N GLU A 119 10.88 6.95 5.65
CA GLU A 119 10.27 5.82 6.37
C GLU A 119 8.90 6.19 6.94
N HIS A 120 8.82 7.35 7.61
CA HIS A 120 7.56 7.84 8.17
C HIS A 120 6.50 8.08 7.09
N ASP A 121 6.87 8.72 5.98
CA ASP A 121 5.99 8.97 4.84
C ASP A 121 5.49 7.67 4.20
N LEU A 122 6.38 6.67 4.08
CA LEU A 122 6.02 5.34 3.59
C LEU A 122 4.93 4.70 4.47
N PHE A 123 5.11 4.73 5.79
CA PHE A 123 4.11 4.18 6.73
C PHE A 123 2.85 5.05 6.83
N ARG A 124 2.97 6.37 6.60
CA ARG A 124 1.84 7.29 6.52
C ARG A 124 0.88 6.94 5.39
N VAL A 125 1.38 6.53 4.23
CA VAL A 125 0.51 6.04 3.15
C VAL A 125 -0.23 4.76 3.53
N ILE A 126 0.44 3.82 4.21
CA ILE A 126 -0.18 2.59 4.70
C ILE A 126 -1.28 2.89 5.75
N ALA A 127 -1.01 3.80 6.68
CA ALA A 127 -1.99 4.26 7.66
C ALA A 127 -3.20 4.94 6.99
N LEU A 128 -2.96 5.81 6.01
CA LEU A 128 -4.00 6.49 5.24
C LEU A 128 -4.96 5.51 4.55
N ILE A 129 -4.43 4.43 3.97
CA ILE A 129 -5.26 3.40 3.33
C ILE A 129 -6.20 2.73 4.35
N LEU A 130 -5.71 2.42 5.55
CA LEU A 130 -6.53 1.85 6.62
C LEU A 130 -7.63 2.82 7.07
N HIS A 131 -7.28 4.09 7.23
CA HIS A 131 -8.21 5.14 7.64
C HIS A 131 -9.25 5.48 6.57
N LEU A 132 -8.86 5.50 5.29
CA LEU A 132 -9.80 5.66 4.16
C LEU A 132 -10.80 4.51 4.09
N GLY A 133 -10.36 3.29 4.38
CA GLY A 133 -11.23 2.11 4.44
C GLY A 133 -12.31 2.20 5.53
N ASN A 134 -12.10 3.03 6.55
CA ASN A 134 -13.05 3.26 7.65
C ASN A 134 -14.02 4.42 7.41
N ILE A 135 -13.99 5.10 6.25
CA ILE A 135 -15.00 6.12 5.94
C ILE A 135 -16.37 5.45 5.81
N GLU A 136 -17.31 5.89 6.62
CA GLU A 136 -18.68 5.38 6.64
C GLU A 136 -19.58 6.25 5.77
N LEU A 137 -20.37 5.60 4.92
CA LEU A 137 -21.25 6.26 3.96
C LEU A 137 -22.70 5.85 4.19
N THR A 138 -23.59 6.83 4.12
CA THR A 138 -25.04 6.64 4.00
C THR A 138 -25.56 7.25 2.70
N GLU A 139 -26.78 6.89 2.31
CA GLU A 139 -27.50 7.55 1.24
C GLU A 139 -28.55 8.50 1.83
N ASP A 140 -28.77 9.65 1.18
CA ASP A 140 -29.90 10.52 1.49
C ASP A 140 -31.16 10.12 0.70
N ARG A 141 -32.26 10.86 0.90
CA ARG A 141 -33.55 10.59 0.24
C ARG A 141 -33.48 10.66 -1.29
N SER A 142 -32.44 11.28 -1.84
CA SER A 142 -32.19 11.41 -3.27
C SER A 142 -31.17 10.38 -3.79
N GLY A 143 -30.79 9.40 -2.96
CA GLY A 143 -29.82 8.35 -3.28
C GLY A 143 -28.36 8.83 -3.31
N GLN A 144 -28.07 10.01 -2.77
CA GLN A 144 -26.74 10.61 -2.82
C GLN A 144 -25.93 10.26 -1.57
N ALA A 145 -24.64 10.00 -1.74
CA ALA A 145 -23.74 9.64 -0.66
C ALA A 145 -23.51 10.79 0.32
N ARG A 146 -23.43 10.45 1.60
CA ARG A 146 -22.96 11.33 2.67
C ARG A 146 -22.04 10.56 3.61
N ILE A 147 -20.95 11.19 4.03
CA ILE A 147 -20.06 10.65 5.06
C ILE A 147 -20.74 10.84 6.42
N THR A 148 -20.83 9.78 7.22
CA THR A 148 -21.50 9.80 8.54
C THR A 148 -20.55 10.00 9.70
N ASN A 149 -19.27 9.65 9.54
CA ASN A 149 -18.25 9.76 10.58
C ASN A 149 -17.27 10.90 10.27
N SER A 150 -17.64 12.13 10.65
CA SER A 150 -16.82 13.33 10.44
C SER A 150 -15.43 13.22 11.06
N ASP A 151 -15.31 12.58 12.22
CA ASP A 151 -14.04 12.45 12.94
C ASP A 151 -13.02 11.64 12.14
N GLN A 152 -13.48 10.58 11.47
CA GLN A 152 -12.64 9.76 10.58
C GLN A 152 -12.18 10.55 9.36
N LEU A 153 -13.08 11.37 8.78
CA LEU A 153 -12.73 12.25 7.66
C LEU A 153 -11.69 13.30 8.07
N SER A 154 -11.86 13.92 9.26
CA SER A 154 -10.89 14.87 9.80
C SER A 154 -9.52 14.24 10.03
N LEU A 155 -9.49 13.01 10.56
CA LEU A 155 -8.26 12.24 10.73
C LEU A 155 -7.55 11.98 9.39
N VAL A 156 -8.28 11.48 8.39
CA VAL A 156 -7.73 11.27 7.03
C VAL A 156 -7.20 12.58 6.47
N SER A 157 -7.93 13.67 6.63
CA SER A 157 -7.54 15.00 6.16
C SER A 157 -6.24 15.50 6.80
N GLU A 158 -6.08 15.33 8.11
CA GLU A 158 -4.87 15.67 8.87
C GLU A 158 -3.66 14.89 8.33
N LEU A 159 -3.79 13.57 8.17
CA LEU A 159 -2.69 12.72 7.68
C LEU A 159 -2.32 12.99 6.22
N MET A 160 -3.32 13.31 5.37
CA MET A 160 -3.10 13.70 3.97
C MET A 160 -2.52 15.11 3.83
N GLY A 161 -2.68 15.97 4.84
CA GLY A 161 -2.30 17.38 4.76
C GLY A 161 -3.21 18.21 3.85
N VAL A 162 -4.51 17.87 3.78
CA VAL A 162 -5.51 18.57 2.97
C VAL A 162 -6.62 19.14 3.86
N ASP A 163 -7.46 20.03 3.31
CA ASP A 163 -8.63 20.54 4.01
C ASP A 163 -9.78 19.52 4.03
N ALA A 164 -10.44 19.37 5.17
CA ALA A 164 -11.45 18.33 5.38
C ALA A 164 -12.73 18.60 4.56
N ALA A 165 -13.11 19.86 4.36
CA ALA A 165 -14.28 20.21 3.56
C ALA A 165 -14.02 20.01 2.05
N GLN A 166 -12.80 20.31 1.60
CA GLN A 166 -12.35 20.00 0.25
C GLN A 166 -12.28 18.49 0.02
N LEU A 167 -11.74 17.71 0.95
CA LEU A 167 -11.70 16.25 0.87
C LEU A 167 -13.12 15.66 0.83
N ASN A 168 -14.02 16.12 1.70
CA ASN A 168 -15.43 15.71 1.68
C ASN A 168 -16.03 15.91 0.28
N THR A 169 -15.86 17.12 -0.26
CA THR A 169 -16.42 17.50 -1.56
C THR A 169 -15.78 16.68 -2.68
N ALA A 170 -14.47 16.46 -2.65
CA ALA A 170 -13.76 15.64 -3.63
C ALA A 170 -14.27 14.19 -3.64
N LEU A 171 -14.63 13.63 -2.49
CA LEU A 171 -15.14 12.27 -2.36
C LEU A 171 -16.61 12.13 -2.77
N VAL A 172 -17.51 13.00 -2.28
CA VAL A 172 -18.96 12.82 -2.48
C VAL A 172 -19.53 13.62 -3.65
N ARG A 173 -18.83 14.66 -4.09
CA ARG A 173 -19.25 15.56 -5.17
C ARG A 173 -18.06 16.04 -6.01
N PRO A 174 -17.30 15.13 -6.65
CA PRO A 174 -16.16 15.49 -7.46
C PRO A 174 -16.56 16.41 -8.62
N THR A 175 -15.65 17.32 -8.97
CA THR A 175 -15.79 18.19 -10.15
C THR A 175 -14.97 17.60 -11.29
N VAL A 176 -15.65 17.22 -12.36
CA VAL A 176 -15.03 16.63 -13.56
C VAL A 176 -15.01 17.69 -14.67
N ARG A 177 -13.87 17.83 -15.36
CA ARG A 177 -13.79 18.66 -16.57
C ARG A 177 -14.31 17.89 -17.78
N ALA A 178 -15.39 18.39 -18.37
CA ALA A 178 -15.95 17.90 -19.63
C ALA A 178 -15.66 18.93 -20.73
N GLY A 179 -14.56 18.75 -21.46
CA GLY A 179 -14.09 19.73 -22.43
C GLY A 179 -13.63 21.04 -21.77
N ARG A 180 -14.35 22.15 -22.03
CA ARG A 180 -14.06 23.46 -21.41
C ARG A 180 -14.87 23.74 -20.14
N GLU A 181 -15.86 22.92 -19.82
CA GLU A 181 -16.76 23.14 -18.68
C GLU A 181 -16.38 22.23 -17.51
N ALA A 182 -16.62 22.72 -16.29
CA ALA A 182 -16.44 21.97 -15.06
C ALA A 182 -17.83 21.59 -14.51
N VAL A 183 -18.10 20.28 -14.42
CA VAL A 183 -19.37 19.75 -13.94
C VAL A 183 -19.15 19.10 -12.59
N SER A 184 -19.90 19.55 -11.59
CA SER A 184 -19.90 18.97 -10.25
C SER A 184 -21.10 18.03 -10.12
N GLN A 185 -20.85 16.75 -9.85
CA GLN A 185 -21.89 15.73 -9.77
C GLN A 185 -21.80 14.99 -8.43
N GLN A 186 -22.92 14.87 -7.72
CA GLN A 186 -22.98 14.03 -6.53
C GLN A 186 -22.90 12.55 -6.91
N ARG A 187 -22.23 11.78 -6.06
CA ARG A 187 -22.04 10.34 -6.22
C ARG A 187 -23.01 9.57 -5.34
N THR A 188 -23.42 8.38 -5.80
CA THR A 188 -24.12 7.41 -4.95
C THR A 188 -23.15 6.77 -3.96
N LYS A 189 -23.65 6.13 -2.90
CA LYS A 189 -22.79 5.44 -1.92
C LYS A 189 -21.86 4.44 -2.60
N LYS A 190 -22.40 3.65 -3.53
CA LYS A 190 -21.63 2.66 -4.29
C LYS A 190 -20.49 3.31 -5.07
N GLN A 191 -20.75 4.42 -5.77
CA GLN A 191 -19.72 5.14 -6.52
C GLN A 191 -18.61 5.66 -5.62
N VAL A 192 -18.94 6.28 -4.48
CA VAL A 192 -17.92 6.78 -3.54
C VAL A 192 -17.09 5.62 -2.98
N THR A 193 -17.72 4.49 -2.61
CA THR A 193 -16.99 3.30 -2.14
C THR A 193 -16.00 2.78 -3.20
N GLU A 194 -16.42 2.70 -4.46
CA GLU A 194 -15.55 2.26 -5.56
C GLU A 194 -14.42 3.26 -5.84
N GLU A 195 -14.68 4.56 -5.77
CA GLU A 195 -13.69 5.64 -5.94
C GLU A 195 -12.66 5.64 -4.79
N VAL A 196 -13.09 5.48 -3.53
CA VAL A 196 -12.18 5.34 -2.37
C VAL A 196 -11.32 4.09 -2.50
N ALA A 197 -11.89 2.96 -2.91
CA ALA A 197 -11.13 1.74 -3.17
C ALA A 197 -10.12 1.93 -4.32
N ALA A 198 -10.49 2.65 -5.38
CA ALA A 198 -9.59 3.00 -6.47
C ALA A 198 -8.43 3.88 -5.99
N LEU A 199 -8.72 4.90 -5.19
CA LEU A 199 -7.71 5.76 -4.56
C LEU A 199 -6.73 4.93 -3.72
N CYS A 200 -7.22 4.04 -2.85
CA CYS A 200 -6.36 3.18 -2.03
C CYS A 200 -5.46 2.27 -2.87
N LYS A 201 -6.00 1.67 -3.94
CA LYS A 201 -5.21 0.86 -4.90
C LYS A 201 -4.10 1.68 -5.55
N THR A 202 -4.42 2.89 -6.01
CA THR A 202 -3.45 3.78 -6.65
C THR A 202 -2.38 4.24 -5.67
N MET A 203 -2.75 4.63 -4.44
CA MET A 203 -1.80 5.00 -3.40
C MET A 203 -0.82 3.86 -3.10
N TYR A 204 -1.33 2.64 -2.94
CA TYR A 204 -0.50 1.47 -2.68
C TYR A 204 0.43 1.15 -3.86
N GLU A 205 -0.09 1.11 -5.09
CA GLU A 205 0.68 0.83 -6.31
C GLU A 205 1.78 1.87 -6.55
N LYS A 206 1.49 3.16 -6.36
CA LYS A 206 2.48 4.24 -6.49
C LYS A 206 3.56 4.15 -5.42
N THR A 207 3.17 3.81 -4.20
CA THR A 207 4.12 3.62 -3.08
C THR A 207 5.02 2.42 -3.33
N PHE A 208 4.46 1.31 -3.80
CA PHE A 208 5.21 0.12 -4.17
C PHE A 208 6.21 0.41 -5.30
N GLY A 209 5.77 1.08 -6.36
CA GLY A 209 6.64 1.49 -7.46
C GLY A 209 7.77 2.40 -7.00
N TRP A 210 7.45 3.43 -6.21
CA TRP A 210 8.45 4.32 -5.65
C TRP A 210 9.47 3.58 -4.76
N LEU A 211 9.02 2.63 -3.93
CA LEU A 211 9.90 1.80 -3.11
C LEU A 211 10.91 1.02 -3.97
N VAL A 212 10.44 0.41 -5.07
CA VAL A 212 11.31 -0.32 -6.01
C VAL A 212 12.26 0.63 -6.74
N ASP A 213 11.80 1.81 -7.15
CA ASP A 213 12.65 2.82 -7.78
C ASP A 213 13.77 3.30 -6.83
N ARG A 214 13.45 3.53 -5.55
CA ARG A 214 14.45 3.88 -4.52
C ARG A 214 15.46 2.76 -4.31
N ILE A 215 15.01 1.50 -4.29
CA ILE A 215 15.90 0.33 -4.22
C ILE A 215 16.83 0.29 -5.44
N ASN A 216 16.30 0.50 -6.64
CA ASN A 216 17.06 0.50 -7.88
C ASN A 216 18.15 1.58 -7.92
N LEU A 217 17.87 2.77 -7.37
CA LEU A 217 18.88 3.83 -7.26
C LEU A 217 20.11 3.44 -6.43
N VAL A 218 19.95 2.55 -5.45
CA VAL A 218 21.05 2.04 -4.62
C VAL A 218 21.77 0.88 -5.28
N LEU A 219 21.05 0.05 -6.03
CA LEU A 219 21.61 -1.10 -6.75
C LEU A 219 22.38 -0.68 -8.01
N ASP A 220 22.01 0.45 -8.61
CA ASP A 220 22.69 0.98 -9.78
C ASP A 220 24.05 1.58 -9.39
N ARG A 221 25.15 1.03 -9.93
CA ARG A 221 26.50 1.55 -9.71
C ARG A 221 27.05 2.17 -11.00
N PRO A 222 27.77 3.31 -10.91
CA PRO A 222 28.37 3.98 -12.05
C PRO A 222 29.63 3.23 -12.53
N THR A 223 29.47 2.02 -13.04
CA THR A 223 30.56 1.20 -13.59
C THR A 223 30.21 0.74 -15.01
N SER A 224 31.23 0.37 -15.79
CA SER A 224 31.05 -0.22 -17.11
C SER A 224 30.29 -1.55 -16.99
N LYS A 225 29.12 -1.62 -17.61
CA LYS A 225 28.24 -2.81 -17.66
C LYS A 225 28.36 -3.46 -19.03
N SER A 226 28.56 -4.78 -19.06
CA SER A 226 28.76 -5.53 -20.32
C SER A 226 27.63 -6.52 -20.59
N GLN A 227 27.27 -7.31 -19.57
CA GLN A 227 26.28 -8.39 -19.66
C GLN A 227 25.41 -8.41 -18.40
N PHE A 228 24.23 -9.04 -18.47
CA PHE A 228 23.38 -9.26 -17.31
C PHE A 228 22.81 -10.68 -17.30
N ILE A 229 22.50 -11.17 -16.09
CA ILE A 229 21.70 -12.37 -15.85
C ILE A 229 20.34 -11.91 -15.31
N GLY A 230 19.26 -12.32 -15.97
CA GLY A 230 17.90 -12.02 -15.56
C GLY A 230 17.27 -13.19 -14.80
N VAL A 231 16.76 -12.94 -13.60
CA VAL A 231 16.00 -13.90 -12.81
C VAL A 231 14.55 -13.46 -12.80
N LEU A 232 13.67 -14.28 -13.38
CA LEU A 232 12.23 -14.02 -13.42
C LEU A 232 11.52 -14.84 -12.36
N ASP A 233 10.81 -14.15 -11.48
CA ASP A 233 10.00 -14.70 -10.40
C ASP A 233 8.57 -14.15 -10.57
N ILE A 234 7.66 -14.98 -11.08
CA ILE A 234 6.25 -14.63 -11.26
C ILE A 234 5.44 -15.56 -10.37
N TYR A 235 4.54 -15.01 -9.56
CA TYR A 235 3.64 -15.81 -8.75
C TYR A 235 2.68 -16.62 -9.64
N GLY A 236 2.57 -17.92 -9.35
CA GLY A 236 1.73 -18.84 -10.12
C GLY A 236 0.24 -18.57 -9.91
N PHE A 237 -0.59 -19.02 -10.86
CA PHE A 237 -2.04 -19.05 -10.69
C PHE A 237 -2.38 -19.89 -9.45
N GLU A 238 -2.98 -19.27 -8.45
CA GLU A 238 -3.61 -19.97 -7.34
C GLU A 238 -5.08 -20.16 -7.71
N ASP A 239 -5.42 -21.31 -8.30
CA ASP A 239 -6.81 -21.65 -8.59
C ASP A 239 -7.61 -21.71 -7.28
N PRO A 240 -8.78 -21.02 -7.20
CA PRO A 240 -9.64 -20.98 -6.02
C PRO A 240 -10.00 -22.36 -5.46
#